data_AF-A0AAW8NSV1-F1
#
_entry.id   AF-A0AAW8NSV1-F1
#
_cell.length_a   1.000
_cell.length_b   1.000
_cell.length_c   1.000
_cell.angle_alpha   90.00
_cell.angle_beta   90.00
_cell.angle_gamma   90.00
#
_symmetry.space_group_name_H-M   'P 1'
#
loop_
_entity.id
_entity.type
_entity.pdbx_description
1 polymer ?
#
loop_
_entity_poly.entity_id
_entity_poly.type
_entity_poly.pdbx_seq_one_letter_code
_entity_poly.pdbx_strand_id
1 'polypeptide(L)'
;MLTIIKPLPVANSVVIARILFAIFLLLTAIPRFSAADASYFNQQLAEVGLPALPWLAPLLGIVQLLVALALIAPQMRVSQVLLYLYAGLATVPMLMLLTHPVWLDSLGGFPAIGAGQGLIKYLGIVGLALFISSFYSGNRRLNSLAAKLMLTGIVLVMLWIGGMKFTQYEADGIEGLMRTSPLFSWIYDVFSVLHGSYFIGVIELIAVAGIALLPWSKKAYLAGLAIAALTFAATQTFVLTLPAYETSQGFAMLTGSGQFIVKDLALLACSLILIAKVYESKGFSEE
;
A
#
# COMPACT_ATOMS: atom_id res chain seq x y z
N MET A 1 -21.67 18.82 17.52
CA MET A 1 -20.48 19.48 18.11
C MET A 1 -19.43 18.40 18.36
N LEU A 2 -18.55 18.14 17.39
CA LEU A 2 -17.46 17.16 17.52
C LEU A 2 -16.23 17.68 16.77
N THR A 3 -15.83 18.91 17.11
CA THR A 3 -14.60 19.56 16.67
C THR A 3 -13.52 19.35 17.73
N ILE A 4 -13.14 18.10 17.99
CA ILE A 4 -12.07 17.79 18.96
C ILE A 4 -10.70 17.65 18.28
N ILE A 5 -10.65 17.42 16.95
CA ILE A 5 -9.40 17.30 16.21
C ILE A 5 -9.43 18.27 15.04
N LYS A 6 -8.59 19.32 15.10
CA LYS A 6 -8.36 20.15 13.90
C LYS A 6 -7.72 19.26 12.82
N PRO A 7 -8.28 19.22 11.60
CA PRO A 7 -7.71 18.42 10.54
C PRO A 7 -6.30 18.90 10.21
N LEU A 8 -5.40 17.95 9.93
CA LEU A 8 -4.03 18.25 9.54
C LEU A 8 -4.02 18.99 8.19
N PRO A 9 -3.29 20.10 8.05
CA PRO A 9 -3.08 20.75 6.75
C PRO A 9 -2.47 19.79 5.73
N VAL A 10 -2.77 19.98 4.45
CA VAL A 10 -2.23 19.16 3.35
C VAL A 10 -0.71 19.20 3.37
N ALA A 11 -0.10 20.37 3.62
CA ALA A 11 1.35 20.48 3.76
C ALA A 11 1.92 19.54 4.82
N ASN A 12 1.27 19.42 5.98
CA ASN A 12 1.71 18.53 7.05
C ASN A 12 1.46 17.06 6.68
N SER A 13 0.32 16.75 6.05
CA SER A 13 0.05 15.40 5.55
C SER A 13 1.09 14.94 4.52
N VAL A 14 1.60 15.85 3.68
CA VAL A 14 2.66 15.56 2.70
C VAL A 14 3.99 15.28 3.39
N VAL A 15 4.31 15.99 4.49
CA VAL A 15 5.51 15.69 5.29
C VAL A 15 5.42 14.29 5.91
N ILE A 16 4.28 13.95 6.52
CA ILE A 16 4.04 12.60 7.07
C ILE A 16 4.13 11.56 5.96
N ALA A 17 3.50 11.80 4.81
CA ALA A 17 3.52 10.91 3.67
C ALA A 17 4.93 10.65 3.15
N ARG A 18 5.80 11.66 3.11
CA ARG A 18 7.22 11.49 2.74
C ARG A 18 7.95 10.55 3.70
N ILE A 19 7.68 10.66 5.00
CA ILE A 19 8.29 9.80 6.03
C ILE A 19 7.81 8.36 5.86
N LEU A 20 6.49 8.14 5.78
CA LEU A 20 5.91 6.81 5.58
C LEU A 20 6.41 6.16 4.29
N PHE A 21 6.48 6.94 3.20
CA PHE A 21 6.96 6.47 1.92
C PHE A 21 8.46 6.14 1.95
N ALA A 22 9.28 6.96 2.62
CA ALA A 22 10.70 6.66 2.82
C ALA A 22 10.91 5.39 3.65
N ILE A 23 10.14 5.17 4.72
CA ILE A 23 10.20 3.95 5.53
C ILE A 23 9.87 2.72 4.66
N PHE A 24 8.79 2.79 3.88
CA PHE A 24 8.44 1.73 2.93
C PHE A 24 9.59 1.42 1.96
N LEU A 25 10.20 2.46 1.36
CA LEU A 25 11.29 2.29 0.40
C LEU A 25 12.53 1.69 1.07
N LEU A 26 12.91 2.16 2.25
CA LEU A 26 14.07 1.65 2.98
C LEU A 26 13.89 0.18 3.38
N LEU A 27 12.74 -0.15 3.99
CA LEU A 27 12.46 -1.51 4.45
C LEU A 27 12.40 -2.50 3.29
N THR A 28 11.86 -2.09 2.14
CA THR A 28 11.80 -2.96 0.95
C THR A 28 13.06 -2.95 0.10
N ALA A 29 13.96 -1.98 0.27
CA ALA A 29 15.27 -1.96 -0.39
C ALA A 29 16.24 -2.98 0.22
N ILE A 30 16.18 -3.19 1.53
CA ILE A 30 17.13 -4.07 2.23
C ILE A 30 17.14 -5.51 1.67
N PRO A 31 15.99 -6.21 1.49
CA PRO A 31 15.98 -7.55 0.92
C PRO A 31 16.55 -7.65 -0.50
N ARG A 32 16.56 -6.55 -1.26
CA ARG A 32 17.02 -6.51 -2.67
C ARG A 32 18.48 -6.86 -2.87
N PHE A 33 19.27 -6.73 -1.81
CA PHE A 33 20.69 -7.05 -1.83
C PHE A 33 20.97 -8.51 -1.42
N SER A 34 19.93 -9.29 -1.12
CA SER A 34 20.07 -10.70 -0.77
C SER A 34 20.07 -11.62 -2.00
N ALA A 35 20.76 -12.75 -1.89
CA ALA A 35 20.74 -13.77 -2.94
C ALA A 35 19.35 -14.40 -3.14
N ALA A 36 18.54 -14.47 -2.08
CA ALA A 36 17.18 -14.99 -2.13
C ALA A 36 16.27 -14.11 -3.01
N ASP A 37 16.32 -12.79 -2.83
CA ASP A 37 15.52 -11.86 -3.65
C ASP A 37 15.99 -11.84 -5.11
N ALA A 38 17.31 -11.92 -5.35
CA ALA A 38 17.85 -12.07 -6.70
C ALA A 38 17.38 -13.38 -7.37
N SER A 39 17.32 -14.49 -6.63
CA SER A 39 16.80 -15.76 -7.12
C SER A 39 15.30 -15.66 -7.46
N TYR A 40 14.50 -15.05 -6.59
CA TYR A 40 13.08 -14.80 -6.82
C TYR A 40 12.84 -14.00 -8.11
N PHE A 41 13.60 -12.91 -8.33
CA PHE A 41 13.47 -12.11 -9.56
C PHE A 41 13.83 -12.91 -10.81
N ASN A 42 14.88 -13.73 -10.75
CA ASN A 42 15.25 -14.57 -11.88
C ASN A 42 14.20 -15.64 -12.20
N GLN A 43 13.51 -16.18 -11.20
CA GLN A 43 12.37 -17.09 -11.42
C GLN A 43 11.22 -16.36 -12.13
N GLN A 44 10.85 -15.17 -11.66
CA GLN A 44 9.81 -14.36 -12.28
C GLN A 44 10.17 -13.96 -13.73
N LEU A 45 11.44 -13.63 -14.00
CA LEU A 45 11.91 -13.35 -15.36
C LEU A 45 11.83 -14.58 -16.26
N ALA A 46 12.20 -15.76 -15.75
CA ALA A 46 12.14 -17.01 -16.51
C ALA A 46 10.70 -17.37 -16.90
N GLU A 47 9.72 -17.12 -16.03
CA GLU A 47 8.29 -17.32 -16.31
C GLU A 47 7.76 -16.49 -17.48
N VAL A 48 8.37 -15.34 -17.79
CA VAL A 48 8.05 -14.49 -18.96
C VAL A 48 9.04 -14.64 -20.11
N GLY A 49 9.90 -15.66 -20.08
CA GLY A 49 10.87 -15.95 -21.14
C GLY A 49 12.04 -14.95 -21.24
N LEU A 50 12.34 -14.22 -20.17
CA LEU A 50 13.47 -13.30 -20.09
C LEU A 50 14.71 -13.97 -19.47
N PRO A 51 15.93 -13.53 -19.85
CA PRO A 51 17.16 -14.08 -19.29
C PRO A 51 17.32 -13.72 -17.80
N ALA A 52 18.13 -14.50 -17.08
CA ALA A 52 18.49 -14.18 -15.70
C ALA A 52 19.27 -12.86 -15.63
N LEU A 53 18.81 -11.94 -14.78
CA LEU A 53 19.42 -10.64 -14.53
C LEU A 53 19.77 -10.53 -13.04
N PRO A 54 20.88 -11.12 -12.57
CA PRO A 54 21.24 -11.15 -11.15
C PRO A 54 21.48 -9.75 -10.55
N TRP A 55 21.77 -8.76 -11.39
CA TRP A 55 21.95 -7.37 -11.00
C TRP A 55 20.64 -6.58 -10.89
N LEU A 56 19.50 -7.13 -11.34
CA LEU A 56 18.23 -6.39 -11.38
C LEU A 56 17.72 -6.08 -9.96
N ALA A 57 17.68 -7.09 -9.09
CA ALA A 57 17.26 -6.89 -7.70
C ALA A 57 18.09 -5.80 -6.98
N PRO A 58 19.43 -5.87 -6.90
CA PRO A 58 20.22 -4.83 -6.24
C PRO A 58 20.11 -3.47 -6.93
N LEU A 59 19.94 -3.41 -8.25
CA LEU A 59 19.67 -2.14 -8.95
C LEU A 59 18.35 -1.50 -8.48
N LEU A 60 17.27 -2.29 -8.37
CA LEU A 60 16.00 -1.81 -7.83
C LEU A 60 16.15 -1.33 -6.38
N GLY A 61 16.95 -2.03 -5.57
CA GLY A 61 17.32 -1.62 -4.21
C GLY A 61 18.01 -0.26 -4.19
N ILE A 62 19.02 -0.04 -5.03
CA ILE A 62 19.72 1.25 -5.16
C ILE A 62 18.73 2.35 -5.56
N VAL A 63 17.86 2.11 -6.54
CA VAL A 63 16.83 3.08 -6.94
C VAL A 63 15.92 3.43 -5.77
N GLN A 64 15.45 2.44 -4.99
CA GLN A 64 14.63 2.69 -3.81
C GLN A 64 15.35 3.55 -2.76
N LEU A 65 16.64 3.29 -2.50
CA LEU A 65 17.45 4.10 -1.57
C LEU A 65 17.62 5.54 -2.07
N LEU A 66 17.91 5.72 -3.36
CA LEU A 66 18.03 7.05 -3.97
C LEU A 66 16.72 7.84 -3.90
N VAL A 67 15.59 7.17 -4.10
CA VAL A 67 14.27 7.80 -3.97
C VAL A 67 13.95 8.13 -2.51
N ALA A 68 14.33 7.28 -1.56
CA ALA A 68 14.20 7.57 -0.13
C ALA A 68 14.99 8.84 0.26
N LEU A 69 16.20 9.02 -0.29
CA LEU A 69 16.98 10.24 -0.11
C LEU A 69 16.35 11.45 -0.81
N ALA A 70 15.82 11.26 -2.03
CA ALA A 70 15.10 12.30 -2.77
C ALA A 70 13.89 12.85 -2.00
N LEU A 71 13.24 12.01 -1.19
CA LEU A 71 12.14 12.41 -0.32
C LEU A 71 12.57 13.35 0.82
N ILE A 72 13.85 13.53 1.14
CA ILE A 72 14.33 14.51 2.14
C ILE A 72 14.27 15.94 1.59
N ALA A 73 14.58 16.12 0.30
CA ALA A 73 14.57 17.41 -0.38
C ALA A 73 13.82 17.32 -1.72
N PRO A 74 12.49 17.08 -1.72
CA PRO A 74 11.72 16.84 -2.93
C PRO A 74 11.65 18.05 -3.87
N GLN A 75 11.93 19.25 -3.38
CA GLN A 75 12.00 20.49 -4.18
C GLN A 75 13.20 20.53 -5.16
N MET A 76 14.22 19.69 -4.96
CA MET A 76 15.40 19.67 -5.84
C MET A 76 15.08 19.00 -7.18
N ARG A 77 15.71 19.50 -8.27
CA ARG A 77 15.52 18.95 -9.63
C ARG A 77 15.85 17.46 -9.71
N VAL A 78 16.95 17.02 -9.09
CA VAL A 78 17.35 15.61 -9.06
C VAL A 78 16.30 14.76 -8.34
N SER A 79 15.79 15.23 -7.20
CA SER A 79 14.73 14.54 -6.46
C SER A 79 13.43 14.39 -7.27
N GLN A 80 13.04 15.44 -8.00
CA GLN A 80 11.88 15.41 -8.90
C GLN A 80 12.05 14.33 -9.99
N VAL A 81 13.21 14.28 -10.63
CA VAL A 81 13.52 13.27 -11.65
C VAL A 81 13.45 11.87 -11.05
N LEU A 82 14.07 11.63 -9.90
CA LEU A 82 14.04 10.33 -9.22
C LEU A 82 12.61 9.90 -8.85
N LEU A 83 11.77 10.82 -8.37
CA LEU A 83 10.36 10.53 -8.07
C LEU A 83 9.55 10.17 -9.31
N TYR A 84 9.78 10.86 -10.44
CA TYR A 84 9.10 10.53 -11.70
C TYR A 84 9.57 9.19 -12.28
N LEU A 85 10.89 8.93 -12.26
CA LEU A 85 11.44 7.65 -12.69
C LEU A 85 10.91 6.51 -11.83
N TYR A 86 10.86 6.70 -10.52
CA TYR A 86 10.30 5.72 -9.60
C TYR A 86 8.81 5.49 -9.84
N ALA A 87 8.02 6.55 -10.07
CA ALA A 87 6.62 6.41 -10.44
C ALA A 87 6.46 5.59 -11.72
N GLY A 88 7.30 5.81 -12.73
CA GLY A 88 7.33 4.99 -13.94
C GLY A 88 7.67 3.53 -13.65
N LEU A 89 8.75 3.29 -12.93
CA LEU A 89 9.22 1.95 -12.53
C LEU A 89 8.18 1.18 -11.72
N ALA A 90 7.48 1.87 -10.81
CA ALA A 90 6.43 1.30 -9.97
C ALA A 90 5.20 0.84 -10.75
N THR A 91 5.04 1.23 -12.03
CA THR A 91 3.98 0.66 -12.90
C THR A 91 4.35 -0.73 -13.45
N VAL A 92 5.64 -1.07 -13.54
CA VAL A 92 6.11 -2.33 -14.14
C VAL A 92 5.58 -3.56 -13.40
N PRO A 93 5.61 -3.64 -12.05
CA PRO A 93 5.01 -4.78 -11.33
C PRO A 93 3.51 -4.94 -11.61
N MET A 94 2.78 -3.87 -11.92
CA MET A 94 1.36 -4.00 -12.25
C MET A 94 1.13 -4.71 -13.57
N LEU A 95 2.07 -4.64 -14.51
CA LEU A 95 1.99 -5.37 -15.78
C LEU A 95 1.99 -6.88 -15.55
N MET A 96 2.58 -7.35 -14.45
CA MET A 96 2.57 -8.77 -14.08
C MET A 96 1.17 -9.29 -13.76
N LEU A 97 0.17 -8.41 -13.49
CA LEU A 97 -1.23 -8.84 -13.39
C LEU A 97 -1.78 -9.44 -14.69
N LEU A 98 -1.15 -9.13 -15.84
CA LEU A 98 -1.57 -9.60 -17.15
C LEU A 98 -0.76 -10.80 -17.65
N THR A 99 0.43 -11.03 -17.08
CA THR A 99 1.40 -11.99 -17.62
C THR A 99 1.74 -13.13 -16.65
N HIS A 100 1.63 -12.92 -15.34
CA HIS A 100 1.87 -13.96 -14.34
C HIS A 100 0.56 -14.59 -13.85
N PRO A 101 0.59 -15.87 -13.43
CA PRO A 101 -0.55 -16.53 -12.82
C PRO A 101 -0.82 -15.91 -11.44
N VAL A 102 -1.50 -14.77 -11.44
CA VAL A 102 -1.89 -14.04 -10.24
C VAL A 102 -3.28 -14.43 -9.76
N TRP A 103 -4.05 -15.10 -10.63
CA TRP A 103 -5.41 -15.55 -10.39
C TRP A 103 -5.41 -16.96 -9.80
N LEU A 104 -6.29 -17.22 -8.84
CA LEU A 104 -6.39 -18.50 -8.15
C LEU A 104 -7.34 -19.42 -8.92
N ASP A 105 -6.80 -20.36 -9.69
CA ASP A 105 -7.58 -21.36 -10.44
C ASP A 105 -8.47 -22.21 -9.51
N SER A 106 -8.01 -22.47 -8.29
CA SER A 106 -8.76 -23.20 -7.26
C SER A 106 -10.07 -22.50 -6.83
N LEU A 107 -10.19 -21.20 -7.09
CA LEU A 107 -11.37 -20.39 -6.80
C LEU A 107 -12.10 -19.94 -8.08
N GLY A 108 -11.81 -20.57 -9.22
CA GLY A 108 -12.45 -20.28 -10.51
C GLY A 108 -11.73 -19.22 -11.35
N GLY A 109 -10.49 -18.86 -11.01
CA GLY A 109 -9.70 -17.86 -11.73
C GLY A 109 -10.17 -16.44 -11.43
N PHE A 110 -10.07 -15.53 -12.41
CA PHE A 110 -10.47 -14.13 -12.23
C PHE A 110 -11.94 -14.01 -11.73
N PRO A 111 -12.22 -13.22 -10.68
CA PRO A 111 -11.36 -12.23 -10.04
C PRO A 111 -10.63 -12.73 -8.77
N ALA A 112 -10.60 -14.01 -8.44
CA ALA A 112 -9.91 -14.49 -7.25
C ALA A 112 -8.39 -14.27 -7.36
N ILE A 113 -7.81 -13.42 -6.51
CA ILE A 113 -6.43 -12.93 -6.62
C ILE A 113 -5.55 -13.46 -5.48
N GLY A 114 -4.45 -14.13 -5.83
CA GLY A 114 -3.46 -14.66 -4.90
C GLY A 114 -2.22 -13.76 -4.85
N ALA A 115 -1.15 -14.17 -5.52
CA ALA A 115 0.12 -13.43 -5.57
C ALA A 115 -0.01 -11.98 -6.11
N GLY A 116 -1.08 -11.70 -6.87
CA GLY A 116 -1.37 -10.37 -7.42
C GLY A 116 -1.80 -9.32 -6.39
N GLN A 117 -2.16 -9.70 -5.16
CA GLN A 117 -2.60 -8.75 -4.13
C GLN A 117 -1.53 -7.69 -3.79
N GLY A 118 -0.25 -8.06 -3.85
CA GLY A 118 0.84 -7.10 -3.65
C GLY A 118 1.03 -6.15 -4.83
N LEU A 119 0.65 -6.57 -6.04
CA LEU A 119 0.83 -5.83 -7.28
C LEU A 119 -0.18 -4.68 -7.40
N ILE A 120 -1.43 -4.90 -7.01
CA ILE A 120 -2.48 -3.87 -7.07
C ILE A 120 -2.20 -2.65 -6.17
N LYS A 121 -1.40 -2.83 -5.11
CA LYS A 121 -0.97 -1.72 -4.22
C LYS A 121 -0.11 -0.68 -4.95
N TYR A 122 0.59 -1.08 -6.02
CA TYR A 122 1.47 -0.19 -6.76
C TYR A 122 0.74 0.98 -7.43
N LEU A 123 -0.55 0.86 -7.74
CA LEU A 123 -1.33 1.98 -8.28
C LEU A 123 -1.36 3.17 -7.31
N GLY A 124 -1.57 2.88 -6.03
CA GLY A 124 -1.52 3.88 -4.97
C GLY A 124 -0.11 4.46 -4.78
N ILE A 125 0.92 3.61 -4.85
CA ILE A 125 2.34 4.02 -4.73
C ILE A 125 2.75 4.97 -5.87
N VAL A 126 2.35 4.67 -7.10
CA VAL A 126 2.55 5.55 -8.27
C VAL A 126 1.86 6.88 -8.04
N GLY A 127 0.58 6.85 -7.61
CA GLY A 127 -0.17 8.04 -7.25
C GLY A 127 0.53 8.88 -6.18
N LEU A 128 1.07 8.25 -5.13
CA LEU A 128 1.77 8.91 -4.04
C LEU A 128 3.06 9.61 -4.50
N ALA A 129 3.90 8.91 -5.26
CA ALA A 129 5.14 9.47 -5.79
C ALA A 129 4.87 10.69 -6.68
N LEU A 130 3.89 10.59 -7.58
CA LEU A 130 3.45 11.70 -8.44
C LEU A 130 2.81 12.82 -7.62
N PHE A 131 2.07 12.51 -6.55
CA PHE A 131 1.44 13.52 -5.71
C PHE A 131 2.49 14.36 -4.99
N ILE A 132 3.46 13.73 -4.33
CA ILE A 132 4.56 14.41 -3.65
C ILE A 132 5.34 15.28 -4.64
N SER A 133 5.73 14.71 -5.78
CA SER A 133 6.49 15.42 -6.81
C SER A 133 5.73 16.66 -7.35
N SER A 134 4.45 16.48 -7.71
CA SER A 134 3.59 17.54 -8.22
C SER A 134 3.21 18.60 -7.18
N PHE A 135 3.17 18.24 -5.89
CA PHE A 135 2.93 19.18 -4.79
C PHE A 135 4.09 20.18 -4.69
N TYR A 136 5.34 19.71 -4.69
CA TYR A 136 6.52 20.58 -4.58
C TYR A 136 6.85 21.35 -5.86
N SER A 137 6.50 20.83 -7.04
CA SER A 137 6.67 21.55 -8.31
C SER A 137 5.53 22.51 -8.64
N GLY A 138 4.43 22.50 -7.88
CA GLY A 138 3.26 23.34 -8.14
C GLY A 138 2.41 22.91 -9.35
N ASN A 139 2.64 21.70 -9.90
CA ASN A 139 1.91 21.20 -11.06
C ASN A 139 0.50 20.70 -10.66
N ARG A 140 -0.48 21.61 -10.71
CA ARG A 140 -1.87 21.32 -10.28
C ARG A 140 -2.55 20.21 -11.09
N ARG A 141 -2.29 20.11 -12.40
CA ARG A 141 -2.90 19.08 -13.26
C ARG A 141 -2.42 17.70 -12.86
N LEU A 142 -1.11 17.54 -12.70
CA LEU A 142 -0.51 16.28 -12.26
C LEU A 142 -0.92 15.94 -10.82
N ASN A 143 -1.02 16.94 -9.94
CA ASN A 143 -1.46 16.72 -8.55
C ASN A 143 -2.90 16.20 -8.46
N SER A 144 -3.80 16.71 -9.31
CA SER A 144 -5.18 16.23 -9.40
C SER A 144 -5.25 14.80 -9.95
N LEU A 145 -4.49 14.48 -11.00
CA LEU A 145 -4.38 13.12 -11.52
C LEU A 145 -3.82 12.16 -10.47
N ALA A 146 -2.74 12.56 -9.79
CA ALA A 146 -2.10 11.78 -8.74
C ALA A 146 -3.06 11.50 -7.58
N ALA A 147 -3.88 12.48 -7.17
CA ALA A 147 -4.92 12.28 -6.17
C ALA A 147 -5.97 11.24 -6.60
N LYS A 148 -6.38 11.25 -7.87
CA LYS A 148 -7.27 10.21 -8.41
C LYS A 148 -6.60 8.84 -8.41
N LEU A 149 -5.33 8.74 -8.82
CA LEU A 149 -4.58 7.47 -8.79
C LEU A 149 -4.46 6.90 -7.38
N MET A 150 -4.15 7.75 -6.39
CA MET A 150 -4.13 7.36 -4.98
C MET A 150 -5.49 6.82 -4.52
N LEU A 151 -6.58 7.52 -4.83
CA LEU A 151 -7.93 7.10 -4.48
C LEU A 151 -8.31 5.78 -5.15
N THR A 152 -8.05 5.65 -6.45
CA THR A 152 -8.30 4.40 -7.19
C THR A 152 -7.48 3.26 -6.60
N GLY A 153 -6.21 3.49 -6.24
CA GLY A 153 -5.36 2.51 -5.57
C GLY A 153 -5.94 2.03 -4.23
N ILE A 154 -6.42 2.96 -3.38
CA ILE A 154 -7.08 2.61 -2.12
C ILE A 154 -8.33 1.78 -2.37
N VAL A 155 -9.23 2.25 -3.25
CA VAL A 155 -10.48 1.54 -3.57
C VAL A 155 -10.20 0.15 -4.14
N LEU A 156 -9.24 0.04 -5.07
CA LEU A 156 -8.84 -1.22 -5.67
C LEU A 156 -8.37 -2.23 -4.62
N VAL A 157 -7.48 -1.79 -3.71
CA VAL A 157 -6.95 -2.66 -2.65
C VAL A 157 -8.04 -3.07 -1.67
N MET A 158 -8.80 -2.12 -1.14
CA MET A 158 -9.86 -2.39 -0.15
C MET A 158 -10.98 -3.25 -0.72
N LEU A 159 -11.35 -3.05 -1.99
CA LEU A 159 -12.39 -3.84 -2.64
C LEU A 159 -11.92 -5.25 -2.96
N TRP A 160 -10.73 -5.39 -3.54
CA TRP A 160 -10.27 -6.68 -4.06
C TRP A 160 -9.74 -7.59 -2.95
N ILE A 161 -8.89 -7.06 -2.06
CA ILE A 161 -8.38 -7.81 -0.91
C ILE A 161 -9.53 -8.05 0.09
N GLY A 162 -10.39 -7.06 0.31
CA GLY A 162 -11.59 -7.22 1.15
C GLY A 162 -12.57 -8.25 0.59
N GLY A 163 -12.72 -8.33 -0.73
CA GLY A 163 -13.46 -9.40 -1.40
C GLY A 163 -12.84 -10.79 -1.17
N MET A 164 -11.51 -10.90 -1.23
CA MET A 164 -10.81 -12.15 -0.96
C MET A 164 -11.00 -12.65 0.47
N LYS A 165 -11.27 -11.76 1.45
CA LYS A 165 -11.53 -12.14 2.84
C LYS A 165 -12.70 -13.10 3.01
N PHE A 166 -13.59 -13.20 2.04
CA PHE A 166 -14.72 -14.13 2.03
C PHE A 166 -14.36 -15.56 1.56
N THR A 167 -13.07 -15.89 1.49
CA THR A 167 -12.56 -17.20 1.05
C THR A 167 -11.77 -17.89 2.16
N GLN A 168 -11.75 -19.23 2.13
CA GLN A 168 -10.91 -20.00 3.07
C GLN A 168 -9.42 -19.75 2.85
N TYR A 169 -9.01 -19.63 1.57
CA TYR A 169 -7.63 -19.32 1.19
C TYR A 169 -7.10 -18.08 1.92
N GLU A 170 -7.88 -16.99 1.92
CA GLU A 170 -7.46 -15.75 2.57
C GLU A 170 -7.52 -15.86 4.10
N ALA A 171 -8.51 -16.58 4.65
CA ALA A 171 -8.63 -16.79 6.08
C ALA A 171 -7.42 -17.53 6.66
N ASP A 172 -6.98 -18.60 5.98
CA ASP A 172 -5.78 -19.37 6.36
C ASP A 172 -4.52 -18.51 6.19
N GLY A 173 -4.45 -17.71 5.11
CA GLY A 173 -3.30 -16.86 4.79
C GLY A 173 -3.02 -15.76 5.83
N ILE A 174 -4.04 -15.25 6.52
CA ILE A 174 -3.89 -14.20 7.54
C ILE A 174 -3.91 -14.71 8.98
N GLU A 175 -4.25 -15.97 9.21
CA GLU A 175 -4.44 -16.52 10.56
C GLU A 175 -3.19 -16.31 11.44
N GLY A 176 -2.02 -16.68 10.92
CA GLY A 176 -0.77 -16.54 11.66
C GLY A 176 -0.46 -15.10 12.06
N LEU A 177 -0.76 -14.13 11.17
CA LEU A 177 -0.55 -12.70 11.44
C LEU A 177 -1.53 -12.18 12.49
N MET A 178 -2.79 -12.60 12.41
CA MET A 178 -3.83 -12.18 13.35
C MET A 178 -3.61 -12.77 14.75
N ARG A 179 -3.19 -14.04 14.85
CA ARG A 179 -2.91 -14.70 16.15
C ARG A 179 -1.76 -14.05 16.91
N THR A 180 -0.73 -13.58 16.22
CA THR A 180 0.45 -12.98 16.87
C THR A 180 0.30 -11.48 17.13
N SER A 181 -0.70 -10.83 16.54
CA SER A 181 -0.92 -9.39 16.72
C SER A 181 -1.72 -9.05 17.97
N PRO A 182 -1.23 -8.14 18.84
CA PRO A 182 -1.98 -7.69 20.00
C PRO A 182 -3.27 -6.94 19.63
N LEU A 183 -3.38 -6.43 18.39
CA LEU A 183 -4.56 -5.71 17.92
C LEU A 183 -5.65 -6.64 17.38
N PHE A 184 -5.29 -7.84 16.90
CA PHE A 184 -6.20 -8.73 16.19
C PHE A 184 -6.42 -10.09 16.88
N SER A 185 -5.57 -10.49 17.83
CA SER A 185 -5.64 -11.81 18.45
C SER A 185 -6.98 -12.12 19.10
N TRP A 186 -7.63 -11.11 19.71
CA TRP A 186 -8.95 -11.22 20.35
C TRP A 186 -10.06 -11.64 19.39
N ILE A 187 -9.93 -11.42 18.08
CA ILE A 187 -10.95 -11.82 17.09
C ILE A 187 -11.20 -13.31 17.18
N TYR A 188 -10.18 -14.12 17.46
CA TYR A 188 -10.30 -15.57 17.55
C TYR A 188 -10.84 -16.09 18.88
N ASP A 189 -11.04 -15.21 19.87
CA ASP A 189 -11.80 -15.54 21.07
C ASP A 189 -13.32 -15.49 20.81
N VAL A 190 -13.73 -14.78 19.76
CA VAL A 190 -15.15 -14.54 19.40
C VAL A 190 -15.54 -15.27 18.12
N PHE A 191 -14.63 -15.35 17.15
CA PHE A 191 -14.88 -15.88 15.81
C PHE A 191 -13.94 -17.05 15.49
N SER A 192 -14.40 -18.01 14.69
CA SER A 192 -13.51 -18.96 14.01
C SER A 192 -12.57 -18.23 13.03
N VAL A 193 -11.50 -18.88 12.57
CA VAL A 193 -10.56 -18.35 11.56
C VAL A 193 -11.28 -17.74 10.34
N LEU A 194 -12.22 -18.49 9.75
CA LEU A 194 -13.00 -18.04 8.59
C LEU A 194 -13.85 -16.80 8.89
N HIS A 195 -14.68 -16.86 9.93
CA HIS A 195 -15.55 -15.74 10.31
C HIS A 195 -14.77 -14.50 10.78
N GLY A 196 -13.59 -14.67 11.36
CA GLY A 196 -12.68 -13.57 11.67
C GLY A 196 -12.18 -12.87 10.41
N SER A 197 -11.86 -13.63 9.36
CA SER A 197 -11.54 -13.06 8.04
C SER A 197 -12.74 -12.29 7.47
N TYR A 198 -13.95 -12.86 7.53
CA TYR A 198 -15.17 -12.21 7.03
C TYR A 198 -15.42 -10.88 7.74
N PHE A 199 -15.22 -10.82 9.05
CA PHE A 199 -15.37 -9.60 9.83
C PHE A 199 -14.46 -8.47 9.31
N ILE A 200 -13.19 -8.77 9.03
CA ILE A 200 -12.26 -7.80 8.42
C ILE A 200 -12.72 -7.41 7.01
N GLY A 201 -13.15 -8.38 6.20
CA GLY A 201 -13.68 -8.14 4.85
C GLY A 201 -14.87 -7.18 4.85
N VAL A 202 -15.81 -7.33 5.80
CA VAL A 202 -16.94 -6.41 5.96
C VAL A 202 -16.46 -4.99 6.28
N ILE A 203 -15.49 -4.82 7.17
CA ILE A 203 -14.93 -3.49 7.49
C ILE A 203 -14.32 -2.85 6.24
N GLU A 204 -13.57 -3.62 5.45
CA GLU A 204 -12.94 -3.13 4.23
C GLU A 204 -13.98 -2.73 3.16
N LEU A 205 -15.04 -3.53 2.98
CA LEU A 205 -16.12 -3.20 2.06
C LEU A 205 -16.97 -2.01 2.52
N ILE A 206 -17.17 -1.82 3.84
CA ILE A 206 -17.80 -0.61 4.39
C ILE A 206 -16.95 0.63 4.06
N ALA A 207 -15.62 0.53 4.13
CA ALA A 207 -14.74 1.62 3.74
C ALA A 207 -14.93 2.00 2.27
N VAL A 208 -14.98 1.00 1.38
CA VAL A 208 -15.24 1.19 -0.06
C VAL A 208 -16.61 1.83 -0.28
N ALA A 209 -17.66 1.34 0.38
CA ALA A 209 -19.00 1.92 0.29
C ALA A 209 -19.01 3.39 0.75
N GLY A 210 -18.37 3.70 1.88
CA GLY A 210 -18.23 5.08 2.36
C GLY A 210 -17.53 5.98 1.35
N ILE A 211 -16.43 5.51 0.75
CA ILE A 211 -15.69 6.22 -0.30
C ILE A 211 -16.56 6.44 -1.55
N ALA A 212 -17.30 5.42 -1.99
CA ALA A 212 -18.17 5.50 -3.16
C ALA A 212 -19.31 6.51 -2.98
N LEU A 213 -19.69 6.81 -1.73
CA LEU A 213 -20.75 7.76 -1.38
C LEU A 213 -20.33 9.23 -1.47
N LEU A 214 -19.12 9.56 -1.96
CA LEU A 214 -18.68 10.94 -2.17
C LEU A 214 -19.70 11.86 -2.86
N PRO A 215 -20.42 11.45 -3.92
CA PRO A 215 -21.42 12.32 -4.56
C PRO A 215 -22.59 12.71 -3.65
N TRP A 216 -22.88 11.92 -2.61
CA TRP A 216 -24.03 12.11 -1.72
C TRP A 216 -23.65 12.60 -0.32
N SER A 217 -22.48 12.22 0.21
CA SER A 217 -22.06 12.56 1.57
C SER A 217 -20.55 12.63 1.70
N LYS A 218 -20.03 13.85 1.91
CA LYS A 218 -18.62 14.09 2.26
C LYS A 218 -18.24 13.43 3.59
N LYS A 219 -19.18 13.38 4.55
CA LYS A 219 -18.98 12.74 5.86
C LYS A 219 -18.80 11.23 5.69
N ALA A 220 -19.58 10.58 4.83
CA ALA A 220 -19.42 9.16 4.51
C ALA A 220 -18.10 8.89 3.77
N TYR A 221 -17.72 9.75 2.81
CA TYR A 221 -16.43 9.66 2.13
C TYR A 221 -15.25 9.75 3.10
N LEU A 222 -15.27 10.71 4.01
CA LEU A 222 -14.24 10.86 5.04
C LEU A 222 -14.21 9.68 6.00
N ALA A 223 -15.37 9.16 6.41
CA ALA A 223 -15.45 7.96 7.23
C ALA A 223 -14.84 6.75 6.50
N GLY A 224 -15.14 6.57 5.21
CA GLY A 224 -14.56 5.50 4.40
C GLY A 224 -13.04 5.61 4.27
N LEU A 225 -12.51 6.81 3.99
CA LEU A 225 -11.06 7.05 3.98
C LEU A 225 -10.41 6.84 5.36
N ALA A 226 -11.10 7.21 6.44
CA ALA A 226 -10.62 7.01 7.80
C ALA A 226 -10.55 5.51 8.15
N ILE A 227 -11.58 4.73 7.79
CA ILE A 227 -11.57 3.27 7.98
C ILE A 227 -10.41 2.67 7.17
N ALA A 228 -10.23 3.05 5.90
CA ALA A 228 -9.09 2.57 5.10
C ALA A 228 -7.74 2.92 5.74
N ALA A 229 -7.57 4.17 6.21
CA ALA A 229 -6.36 4.58 6.93
C ALA A 229 -6.13 3.74 8.19
N LEU A 230 -7.18 3.47 8.97
CA LEU A 230 -7.10 2.64 10.16
C LEU A 230 -6.74 1.19 9.82
N THR A 231 -7.31 0.61 8.76
CA THR A 231 -6.93 -0.72 8.28
C THR A 231 -5.45 -0.77 7.90
N PHE A 232 -4.97 0.15 7.07
CA PHE A 232 -3.55 0.19 6.67
C PHE A 232 -2.61 0.46 7.85
N ALA A 233 -3.02 1.24 8.84
CA ALA A 233 -2.25 1.45 10.06
C ALA A 233 -2.23 0.18 10.93
N ALA A 234 -3.38 -0.50 11.05
CA ALA A 234 -3.51 -1.72 11.81
C ALA A 234 -2.66 -2.85 11.20
N THR A 235 -2.56 -2.97 9.88
CA THR A 235 -1.69 -3.98 9.25
C THR A 235 -0.21 -3.75 9.57
N GLN A 236 0.22 -2.52 9.87
CA GLN A 236 1.61 -2.26 10.30
C GLN A 236 1.95 -2.89 11.64
N THR A 237 0.95 -3.20 12.48
CA THR A 237 1.20 -3.95 13.71
C THR A 237 1.76 -5.34 13.44
N PHE A 238 1.43 -5.94 12.29
CA PHE A 238 1.98 -7.22 11.85
C PHE A 238 3.47 -7.15 11.49
N VAL A 239 3.99 -5.96 11.18
CA VAL A 239 5.45 -5.79 10.98
C VAL A 239 6.19 -5.94 12.30
N LEU A 240 5.57 -5.51 13.40
CA LEU A 240 6.15 -5.61 14.74
C LEU A 240 6.03 -7.02 15.33
N THR A 241 5.15 -7.86 14.79
CA THR A 241 4.95 -9.24 15.25
C THR A 241 5.53 -10.25 14.26
N LEU A 242 6.08 -11.35 14.77
CA LEU A 242 6.60 -12.42 13.90
C LEU A 242 5.42 -13.05 13.12
N PRO A 243 5.57 -13.39 11.82
CA PRO A 243 6.81 -13.61 11.07
C PRO A 243 7.13 -12.58 9.96
N ALA A 244 6.95 -11.27 10.22
CA ALA A 244 7.29 -10.26 9.20
C ALA A 244 8.81 -10.15 8.90
N TYR A 245 9.66 -10.54 9.85
CA TYR A 245 11.11 -10.51 9.72
C TYR A 245 11.73 -11.89 9.87
N GLU A 246 12.79 -12.13 9.10
CA GLU A 246 13.73 -13.25 9.27
C GLU A 246 15.09 -12.70 9.67
N THR A 247 15.75 -13.31 10.65
CA THR A 247 17.07 -12.88 11.19
C THR A 247 18.20 -13.86 10.87
N SER A 248 17.96 -14.84 9.99
CA SER A 248 18.90 -15.93 9.68
C SER A 248 20.23 -15.45 9.08
N GLN A 249 20.26 -14.25 8.47
CA GLN A 249 21.46 -13.69 7.83
C GLN A 249 22.14 -12.58 8.66
N GLY A 250 21.92 -12.54 9.97
CA GLY A 250 22.60 -11.62 10.89
C GLY A 250 22.01 -10.21 10.98
N PHE A 251 21.00 -9.89 10.17
CA PHE A 251 20.17 -8.69 10.28
C PHE A 251 18.71 -9.01 9.95
N ALA A 252 17.78 -8.20 10.45
CA ALA A 252 16.35 -8.41 10.21
C ALA A 252 15.97 -8.04 8.77
N MET A 253 15.55 -9.03 7.98
CA MET A 253 15.06 -8.86 6.62
C MET A 253 13.57 -9.13 6.53
N LEU A 254 12.85 -8.35 5.72
CA LEU A 254 11.45 -8.62 5.47
C LEU A 254 11.27 -9.93 4.68
N THR A 255 10.40 -10.79 5.16
CA THR A 255 9.86 -11.93 4.40
C THR A 255 8.97 -11.43 3.26
N GLY A 256 8.54 -12.31 2.35
CA GLY A 256 7.58 -11.95 1.29
C GLY A 256 6.30 -11.30 1.84
N SER A 257 5.76 -11.86 2.92
CA SER A 257 4.61 -11.31 3.66
C SER A 257 4.94 -9.95 4.28
N GLY A 258 6.13 -9.79 4.88
CA GLY A 258 6.60 -8.50 5.39
C GLY A 258 6.68 -7.42 4.29
N GLN A 259 7.22 -7.77 3.12
CA GLN A 259 7.26 -6.86 1.97
C GLN A 259 5.87 -6.50 1.44
N PHE A 260 4.89 -7.39 1.56
CA PHE A 260 3.49 -7.13 1.22
C PHE A 260 2.83 -6.16 2.22
N ILE A 261 3.05 -6.35 3.52
CA ILE A 261 2.46 -5.53 4.60
C ILE A 261 3.02 -4.11 4.56
N VAL A 262 4.34 -3.95 4.39
CA VAL A 262 4.99 -2.64 4.43
C VAL A 262 4.55 -1.71 3.29
N LYS A 263 4.02 -2.26 2.19
CA LYS A 263 3.38 -1.46 1.12
C LYS A 263 2.16 -0.67 1.61
N ASP A 264 1.49 -1.12 2.68
CA ASP A 264 0.34 -0.40 3.23
C ASP A 264 0.73 0.94 3.86
N LEU A 265 2.00 1.17 4.22
CA LEU A 265 2.48 2.51 4.62
C LEU A 265 2.25 3.56 3.54
N ALA A 266 2.43 3.18 2.27
CA ALA A 266 2.17 4.08 1.15
C ALA A 266 0.67 4.34 0.98
N LEU A 267 -0.18 3.33 1.17
CA LEU A 267 -1.64 3.49 1.10
C LEU A 267 -2.21 4.28 2.29
N LEU A 268 -1.59 4.14 3.47
CA LEU A 268 -1.85 4.99 4.63
C LEU A 268 -1.50 6.45 4.31
N ALA A 269 -0.32 6.70 3.73
CA ALA A 269 0.09 8.02 3.29
C ALA A 269 -0.90 8.63 2.27
N CYS A 270 -1.36 7.85 1.29
CA CYS A 270 -2.41 8.24 0.36
C CYS A 270 -3.69 8.67 1.10
N SER A 271 -4.16 7.86 2.05
CA SER A 271 -5.38 8.11 2.80
C SER A 271 -5.29 9.40 3.61
N LEU A 272 -4.18 9.63 4.31
CA LEU A 272 -3.94 10.85 5.08
C LEU A 272 -3.94 12.12 4.21
N ILE A 273 -3.32 12.06 3.03
CA ILE A 273 -3.32 13.17 2.07
C ILE A 273 -4.75 13.44 1.58
N LEU A 274 -5.48 12.41 1.17
CA LEU A 274 -6.83 12.57 0.62
C LEU A 274 -7.79 13.14 1.68
N ILE A 275 -7.69 12.69 2.93
CA ILE A 275 -8.44 13.24 4.06
C ILE A 275 -8.12 14.73 4.22
N ALA A 276 -6.83 15.10 4.29
CA ALA A 276 -6.41 16.49 4.46
C ALA A 276 -6.92 17.39 3.33
N LYS A 277 -6.90 16.91 2.07
CA LYS A 277 -7.42 17.65 0.90
C LYS A 277 -8.91 17.96 1.00
N VAL A 278 -9.71 17.06 1.57
CA VAL A 278 -11.16 17.29 1.74
C VAL A 278 -11.39 18.40 2.76
N TYR A 279 -10.69 18.33 3.89
CA TYR A 279 -10.80 19.32 4.97
C TYR A 279 -10.32 20.72 4.56
N GLU A 280 -9.28 20.81 3.73
CA GLU A 280 -8.81 22.09 3.19
C GLU A 280 -9.69 22.65 2.06
N SER A 281 -10.51 21.81 1.42
CA SER A 281 -11.47 22.31 0.44
C SER A 281 -12.51 23.17 1.16
N LYS A 282 -12.82 24.37 0.61
CA LYS A 282 -13.64 25.44 1.22
C LYS A 282 -15.11 25.07 1.57
N GLY A 283 -15.48 23.79 1.64
CA GLY A 283 -16.85 23.34 1.86
C GLY A 283 -17.04 22.34 2.99
N PHE A 284 -16.08 22.20 3.93
CA PHE A 284 -16.25 21.36 5.13
C PHE A 284 -16.70 22.15 6.37
N SER A 285 -16.43 23.46 6.43
CA SER A 285 -16.81 24.31 7.57
C SER A 285 -18.25 24.83 7.53
N GLU A 286 -19.04 24.48 6.50
CA GLU A 286 -20.37 25.05 6.23
C GLU A 286 -21.51 24.00 6.22
N GLU A 287 -21.27 22.74 6.61
CA GLU A 287 -22.26 21.63 6.73
C GLU A 287 -22.18 20.91 8.10
#